data_AF-A0A530QEX9-F1
#
_entry.id   AF-A0A530QEX9-F1
#
_cell.length_a   1.000
_cell.length_b   1.000
_cell.length_c   1.000
_cell.angle_alpha   90.00
_cell.angle_beta   90.00
_cell.angle_gamma   90.00
#
_symmetry.space_group_name_H-M   'P 1'
#
loop_
_entity.id
_entity.type
_entity.pdbx_description
1 polymer ?
#
loop_
_entity_poly.entity_id
_entity_poly.type
_entity_poly.pdbx_seq_one_letter_code
_entity_poly.pdbx_strand_id
1 'polypeptide(L)'
;NAPFMQSLWLSWLRDGAASHRDAVLLSLEKMLAGGIYDHVGGGLSRYSTDAEWLVPHFEKMLYDNAQLLRMCNWAFAATGNDLFRIRIEDTVA
;
A
#
# COMPACT_ATOMS: atom_id res chain seq x y z
N ASN A 1 -4.27 -6.64 7.90
CA ASN A 1 -3.15 -5.67 8.01
C ASN A 1 -3.55 -4.22 7.78
N ALA A 2 -4.41 -3.90 6.81
CA ALA A 2 -4.83 -2.51 6.56
C ALA A 2 -5.47 -1.75 7.76
N PRO A 3 -6.24 -2.38 8.67
CA PRO A 3 -6.71 -1.69 9.88
C PRO A 3 -5.58 -1.19 10.80
N PHE A 4 -4.43 -1.88 10.82
CA PHE A 4 -3.27 -1.50 11.63
C PHE A 4 -2.52 -0.32 11.02
N MET A 5 -2.24 -0.36 9.72
CA MET A 5 -1.61 0.77 9.02
C MET A 5 -2.49 2.04 9.09
N GLN A 6 -3.82 1.88 9.03
CA GLN A 6 -4.74 3.00 9.20
C GLN A 6 -4.66 3.57 10.63
N SER A 7 -4.57 2.71 11.65
CA SER A 7 -4.42 3.15 13.03
C SER A 7 -3.13 3.93 13.27
N LEU A 8 -2.00 3.47 12.69
CA LEU A 8 -0.73 4.18 12.74
C LEU A 8 -0.80 5.53 12.04
N TRP A 9 -1.39 5.58 10.85
CA TRP A 9 -1.56 6.83 10.11
C TRP A 9 -2.40 7.85 10.88
N LEU A 10 -3.53 7.42 11.45
CA LEU A 10 -4.39 8.28 12.26
C LEU A 10 -3.71 8.73 13.55
N SER A 11 -2.90 7.88 14.18
CA SER A 11 -2.09 8.29 15.34
C SER A 11 -1.06 9.35 14.98
N TRP A 12 -0.42 9.27 13.81
CA TRP A 12 0.46 10.35 13.35
C TRP A 12 -0.32 11.67 13.17
N LEU A 13 -1.49 11.63 12.52
CA LEU A 13 -2.31 12.84 12.32
C LEU A 13 -2.80 13.45 13.63
N ARG A 14 -3.10 12.62 14.64
CA ARG A 14 -3.58 13.08 15.94
C ARG A 14 -2.47 13.59 16.84
N ASP A 15 -1.36 12.83 16.92
CA ASP A 15 -0.36 12.98 17.98
C ASP A 15 0.98 13.54 17.44
N GLY A 16 1.12 13.72 16.13
CA GLY A 16 2.35 14.22 15.49
C GLY A 16 3.50 13.20 15.44
N ALA A 17 3.26 11.93 15.81
CA ALA A 17 4.29 10.89 15.87
C ALA A 17 4.78 10.47 14.47
N ALA A 18 5.82 11.13 13.96
CA ALA A 18 6.35 10.91 12.60
C ALA A 18 6.80 9.46 12.35
N SER A 19 7.26 8.75 13.38
CA SER A 19 7.65 7.33 13.27
C SER A 19 6.50 6.43 12.79
N HIS A 20 5.24 6.73 13.18
CA HIS A 20 4.08 5.98 12.73
C HIS A 20 3.81 6.20 11.23
N ARG A 21 3.94 7.45 10.76
CA ARG A 21 3.87 7.77 9.33
C ARG A 21 4.95 7.02 8.56
N ASP A 22 6.19 7.11 9.03
CA ASP A 22 7.34 6.56 8.33
C ASP A 22 7.26 5.02 8.23
N ALA A 23 6.76 4.35 9.26
CA ALA A 23 6.48 2.92 9.22
C ALA A 23 5.42 2.55 8.17
N VAL A 24 4.35 3.35 8.05
CA VAL A 24 3.31 3.13 7.02
C VAL A 24 3.87 3.38 5.62
N LEU A 25 4.62 4.46 5.41
CA LEU A 25 5.23 4.79 4.12
C LEU A 25 6.19 3.68 3.67
N LEU A 26 7.12 3.26 4.54
CA LEU A 26 8.05 2.19 4.25
C LEU A 26 7.32 0.89 3.87
N SER A 27 6.27 0.53 4.62
CA SER A 27 5.49 -0.68 4.35
C SER A 27 4.80 -0.62 2.98
N LEU A 28 4.16 0.51 2.66
CA LEU A 28 3.49 0.72 1.38
C LEU A 28 4.49 0.68 0.22
N GLU A 29 5.63 1.38 0.35
CA GLU A 29 6.67 1.39 -0.69
C GLU A 29 7.19 -0.02 -0.97
N LYS A 30 7.47 -0.82 0.07
CA LYS A 30 7.93 -2.20 -0.10
C LYS A 30 6.88 -3.11 -0.72
N MET A 31 5.61 -2.97 -0.34
CA MET A 31 4.51 -3.73 -0.95
C MET A 31 4.31 -3.37 -2.43
N LEU A 32 4.34 -2.08 -2.77
CA LEU A 32 4.10 -1.55 -4.13
C LEU A 32 5.28 -1.74 -5.09
N ALA A 33 6.47 -2.03 -4.56
CA ALA A 33 7.67 -2.34 -5.32
C ALA A 33 8.02 -3.84 -5.33
N GLY A 34 7.28 -4.67 -4.60
CA GLY A 34 7.52 -6.10 -4.46
C GLY A 34 6.52 -6.96 -5.24
N GLY A 35 6.75 -8.28 -5.23
CA GLY A 35 5.98 -9.24 -6.04
C GLY A 35 4.51 -9.39 -5.66
N ILE A 36 4.08 -8.85 -4.52
CA ILE A 36 2.67 -8.85 -4.11
C ILE A 36 1.81 -7.85 -4.91
N TYR A 37 2.44 -6.85 -5.55
CA TYR A 37 1.77 -5.95 -6.47
C TYR A 37 1.89 -6.46 -7.91
N ASP A 38 0.76 -6.54 -8.61
CA ASP A 38 0.76 -6.90 -10.03
C ASP A 38 1.21 -5.70 -10.88
N HIS A 39 2.47 -5.72 -11.31
CA HIS A 39 3.07 -4.67 -12.12
C HIS A 39 2.58 -4.63 -13.57
N VAL A 40 1.79 -5.61 -14.01
CA VAL A 40 1.25 -5.68 -15.38
C VAL A 40 -0.22 -5.27 -15.40
N GLY A 41 -1.02 -5.85 -14.51
CA GLY A 41 -2.47 -5.64 -14.43
C GLY A 41 -2.94 -4.78 -13.26
N GLY A 42 -2.03 -4.20 -12.49
CA GLY A 42 -2.35 -3.32 -11.36
C GLY A 42 -2.94 -4.03 -10.14
N GLY A 43 -2.88 -3.36 -8.99
CA GLY A 43 -3.46 -3.84 -7.74
C GLY A 43 -2.68 -4.93 -7.01
N LEU A 44 -3.11 -5.19 -5.77
CA LEU A 44 -2.51 -6.18 -4.88
C LEU A 44 -3.17 -7.54 -5.00
N SER A 45 -2.32 -8.56 -4.99
CA SER A 45 -2.67 -9.95 -4.72
C SER A 45 -2.99 -10.16 -3.24
N ARG A 46 -3.80 -11.19 -2.96
CA ARG A 46 -4.33 -11.43 -1.61
C ARG A 46 -3.27 -11.78 -0.57
N TYR A 47 -2.25 -12.55 -0.97
CA TYR A 47 -1.11 -12.94 -0.15
C TYR A 47 0.03 -13.44 -1.06
N SER A 48 1.23 -13.63 -0.50
CA SER A 48 2.31 -14.35 -1.16
C SER A 48 2.36 -15.81 -0.71
N THR A 49 2.81 -16.68 -1.60
CA THR A 49 3.01 -18.12 -1.34
C THR A 49 4.39 -18.43 -0.74
N ASP A 50 5.30 -17.46 -0.68
CA ASP A 50 6.63 -17.58 -0.10
C ASP A 50 6.89 -16.53 0.99
N ALA A 51 7.98 -16.73 1.75
CA ALA A 51 8.32 -15.89 2.89
C ALA A 51 8.95 -14.56 2.47
N GLU A 52 9.55 -14.51 1.29
CA GLU A 52 10.23 -13.36 0.70
C GLU A 52 9.27 -12.41 -0.02
N TRP A 53 8.00 -12.79 -0.16
CA TRP A 53 6.93 -12.06 -0.84
C TRP A 53 7.16 -11.86 -2.33
N LEU A 54 7.83 -12.83 -2.98
CA LEU A 54 8.21 -12.76 -4.39
C LEU A 54 7.13 -13.32 -5.31
N VAL A 55 6.48 -14.40 -4.90
CA VAL A 55 5.47 -15.13 -5.68
C VAL A 55 4.10 -14.85 -5.07
N PRO A 56 3.22 -14.12 -5.78
CA PRO A 56 1.89 -13.83 -5.28
C PRO A 56 0.92 -15.00 -5.50
N HIS A 57 -0.10 -15.05 -4.65
CA HIS A 57 -1.36 -15.70 -4.99
C HIS A 57 -2.17 -14.76 -5.88
N PHE A 58 -2.30 -15.10 -7.17
CA PHE A 58 -2.83 -14.21 -8.21
C PHE A 58 -4.30 -13.75 -8.02
N GLU A 59 -5.02 -14.27 -7.03
CA GLU A 59 -6.33 -13.74 -6.65
C GLU A 59 -6.21 -12.30 -6.13
N LYS A 60 -7.10 -11.42 -6.61
CA LYS A 60 -7.24 -10.04 -6.14
C LYS A 60 -8.63 -9.83 -5.56
N MET A 61 -8.70 -9.12 -4.45
CA MET A 61 -9.96 -8.78 -3.81
C MET A 61 -10.22 -7.28 -3.89
N LEU A 62 -11.45 -6.90 -4.22
CA LEU A 62 -11.85 -5.50 -4.39
C LEU A 62 -11.61 -4.67 -3.12
N TYR A 63 -11.96 -5.21 -1.96
CA TYR A 63 -11.85 -4.47 -0.70
C TYR A 63 -10.39 -4.24 -0.28
N ASP A 64 -9.47 -5.13 -0.64
CA ASP A 64 -8.04 -4.97 -0.37
C ASP A 64 -7.48 -3.84 -1.25
N ASN A 65 -7.85 -3.83 -2.53
CA ASN A 65 -7.45 -2.78 -3.47
C ASN A 65 -8.09 -1.43 -3.14
N ALA A 66 -9.36 -1.39 -2.70
CA ALA A 66 -9.99 -0.16 -2.25
C ALA A 66 -9.29 0.45 -1.02
N GLN A 67 -8.81 -0.39 -0.10
CA GLN A 67 -8.01 0.06 1.05
C GLN A 67 -6.61 0.53 0.63
N LEU A 68 -5.98 -0.17 -0.31
CA LEU A 68 -4.71 0.24 -0.91
C LEU A 68 -4.80 1.63 -1.53
N LEU A 69 -5.82 1.86 -2.36
CA LEU A 69 -6.02 3.14 -3.05
C LEU A 69 -6.15 4.30 -2.06
N ARG A 70 -6.91 4.11 -0.98
CA ARG A 70 -7.03 5.09 0.10
C ARG A 70 -5.67 5.42 0.73
N MET A 71 -4.89 4.39 1.04
CA MET A 71 -3.58 4.56 1.67
C MET A 71 -2.55 5.20 0.75
N CYS A 72 -2.52 4.81 -0.53
CA CYS A 72 -1.67 5.44 -1.54
C CYS A 72 -2.04 6.91 -1.70
N ASN A 73 -3.34 7.26 -1.68
CA ASN A 73 -3.75 8.66 -1.79
C ASN A 73 -3.26 9.49 -0.60
N TRP A 74 -3.36 8.97 0.61
CA TRP A 74 -2.80 9.61 1.80
C TRP A 74 -1.27 9.76 1.72
N ALA A 75 -0.57 8.70 1.28
CA ALA A 75 0.88 8.72 1.13
C ALA A 75 1.33 9.72 0.05
N PHE A 76 0.63 9.77 -1.09
CA PHE A 76 0.88 10.76 -2.14
C PHE A 76 0.67 12.18 -1.63
N ALA A 77 -0.45 12.45 -0.97
CA ALA A 77 -0.75 13.78 -0.43
C ALA A 77 0.28 14.24 0.61
N ALA A 78 0.83 13.32 1.40
CA ALA A 78 1.82 13.63 2.44
C ALA A 78 3.25 13.79 1.91
N THR A 79 3.60 13.15 0.80
CA THR A 79 5.00 13.02 0.35
C THR A 79 5.28 13.59 -1.05
N GLY A 80 4.27 13.69 -1.91
CA GLY A 80 4.45 13.97 -3.33
C GLY A 80 5.15 12.86 -4.12
N ASN A 81 5.39 11.68 -3.54
CA ASN A 81 6.08 10.58 -4.21
C ASN A 81 5.21 9.96 -5.31
N ASP A 82 5.65 10.12 -6.56
CA ASP A 82 4.94 9.65 -7.76
C ASP A 82 4.69 8.13 -7.79
N LEU A 83 5.45 7.32 -7.05
CA LEU A 83 5.16 5.89 -6.91
C LEU A 83 3.70 5.66 -6.52
N PHE A 84 3.19 6.39 -5.54
CA PHE A 84 1.82 6.21 -5.06
C PHE A 84 0.79 6.64 -6.09
N ARG A 85 1.05 7.72 -6.84
CA ARG A 85 0.17 8.20 -7.91
C ARG A 85 0.09 7.17 -9.05
N ILE A 86 1.23 6.71 -9.54
CA ILE A 86 1.31 5.69 -10.60
C ILE A 86 0.53 4.44 -10.17
N ARG A 87 0.73 3.98 -8.93
CA ARG A 87 0.05 2.78 -8.42
C ARG A 87 -1.45 2.95 -8.26
N ILE A 88 -1.92 4.17 -7.97
CA ILE A 88 -3.37 4.47 -7.96
C ILE A 88 -3.92 4.36 -9.38
N GLU A 89 -3.27 4.99 -10.35
CA GLU A 89 -3.68 5.00 -11.76
C GLU A 89 -3.71 3.57 -12.33
N ASP A 90 -2.62 2.81 -12.14
CA ASP A 90 -2.49 1.42 -12.58
C ASP A 90 -3.58 0.50 -11.99
N THR A 91 -4.03 0.75 -10.76
CA THR A 91 -5.00 -0.12 -10.06
C THR A 91 -6.45 0.17 -10.46
N VAL A 92 -6.73 1.35 -11.02
CA VAL A 92 -8.09 1.78 -11.42
C VAL A 92 -8.37 1.58 -12.90
N ALA A 93 -7.32 1.47 -13.73
CA ALA A 93 -7.41 1.26 -15.18
C ALA A 93 -8.08 -0.06 -15.55
#